data_AF-A0A847C1G5-F1
#
_entry.id   AF-A0A847C1G5-F1
#
_cell.length_a   1.000
_cell.length_b   1.000
_cell.length_c   1.000
_cell.angle_alpha   90.00
_cell.angle_beta   90.00
_cell.angle_gamma   90.00
#
_symmetry.space_group_name_H-M   'P 1'
#
loop_
_entity.id
_entity.type
_entity.pdbx_description
1 polymer ?
#
loop_
_entity_poly.entity_id
_entity_poly.type
_entity_poly.pdbx_seq_one_letter_code
_entity_poly.pdbx_strand_id
1 'polypeptide(L)' 'ATCLYYTGRDPFTGKEIYIPRSEREKRLQKSLLLWHLPEKHRDIREALRLCGREKNEAELLGAKQIRRLRPLKKTKTVT' A
#
# COMPACT_ATOMS: atom_id res chain seq x y z
N ALA A 1 -12.73 9.96 9.28
CA ALA A 1 -12.42 9.53 7.91
C ALA A 1 -12.45 10.76 7.02
N THR A 2 -11.43 11.01 6.21
CA THR A 2 -11.47 12.03 5.15
C THR A 2 -11.77 11.30 3.86
N CYS A 3 -13.04 11.24 3.46
CA CYS A 3 -13.48 10.48 2.29
C CYS A 3 -13.38 11.35 1.04
N LEU A 4 -12.37 11.11 0.21
CA LEU A 4 -12.36 11.63 -1.16
C LEU A 4 -13.26 10.72 -2.01
N TYR A 5 -14.20 11.33 -2.75
CA TYR A 5 -15.08 10.69 -3.73
C TYR A 5 -16.06 9.64 -3.18
N TYR A 6 -16.76 9.89 -2.06
CA TYR A 6 -17.73 8.93 -1.48
C TYR A 6 -18.74 8.35 -2.50
N THR A 7 -19.14 9.13 -3.50
CA THR A 7 -20.12 8.74 -4.52
C THR A 7 -19.53 7.89 -5.66
N GLY A 8 -18.21 7.68 -5.75
CA GLY A 8 -17.60 7.04 -6.91
C GLY A 8 -17.53 7.91 -8.16
N ARG A 9 -17.82 9.22 -8.02
CA ARG A 9 -17.81 10.18 -9.13
C ARG A 9 -16.98 11.40 -8.81
N ASP A 10 -16.31 11.91 -9.83
CA ASP A 10 -15.64 13.20 -9.80
C ASP A 10 -16.68 14.32 -9.59
N PRO A 11 -16.59 15.17 -8.55
CA PRO A 11 -17.55 16.24 -8.33
C PRO A 11 -17.47 17.35 -9.38
N PHE A 12 -16.35 17.47 -10.10
CA PHE A 12 -16.17 18.50 -11.13
C PHE A 12 -16.58 18.02 -12.51
N THR A 13 -16.26 16.77 -12.85
CA THR A 13 -16.53 16.24 -14.20
C THR A 13 -17.70 15.27 -14.27
N GLY A 14 -18.19 14.77 -13.14
CA GLY A 14 -19.24 13.75 -13.06
C GLY A 14 -18.81 12.35 -13.51
N LYS A 15 -17.56 12.17 -13.96
CA LYS A 15 -17.05 10.89 -14.45
C LYS A 15 -16.90 9.89 -13.32
N GLU A 16 -17.07 8.61 -13.64
CA GLU A 16 -16.85 7.54 -12.69
C GLU A 16 -15.36 7.38 -12.37
N ILE A 17 -15.07 7.31 -11.08
CA ILE A 17 -13.72 7.10 -10.54
C ILE A 17 -13.70 5.75 -9.85
N TYR A 18 -12.65 4.98 -10.11
CA TYR A 18 -12.41 3.73 -9.41
C TYR A 18 -12.12 3.97 -7.92
N ILE A 19 -12.88 3.29 -7.05
CA ILE A 19 -12.72 3.37 -5.60
C ILE A 19 -12.65 1.96 -5.01
N PRO A 20 -11.63 1.65 -4.19
CA PRO A 20 -11.57 0.36 -3.50
C PRO A 20 -12.70 0.24 -2.49
N ARG A 21 -13.60 -0.72 -2.70
CA ARG A 21 -14.74 -0.95 -1.79
C ARG A 21 -14.43 -2.03 -0.78
N SER A 22 -13.66 -3.05 -1.18
CA SER A 22 -13.33 -4.18 -0.32
C SER A 22 -12.16 -3.88 0.62
N GLU A 23 -12.19 -4.48 1.81
CA GLU A 23 -11.06 -4.40 2.75
C GLU A 23 -9.77 -4.99 2.16
N ARG A 24 -9.90 -6.02 1.33
CA ARG A 24 -8.77 -6.61 0.60
C ARG A 24 -8.11 -5.60 -0.33
N GLU A 25 -8.88 -4.90 -1.18
CA GLU A 25 -8.33 -3.89 -2.09
C GLU A 25 -7.68 -2.74 -1.33
N LYS A 26 -8.34 -2.23 -0.29
CA LYS A 26 -7.78 -1.16 0.55
C LYS A 26 -6.46 -1.59 1.19
N ARG A 27 -6.39 -2.83 1.70
CA ARG A 27 -5.16 -3.40 2.27
C ARG A 27 -4.05 -3.49 1.22
N LEU A 28 -4.35 -3.97 0.02
CA LEU A 28 -3.38 -4.08 -1.07
C LEU A 28 -2.89 -2.69 -1.51
N GLN A 29 -3.77 -1.72 -1.72
CA GLN A 29 -3.38 -0.35 -2.04
C GLN A 29 -2.52 0.28 -0.93
N LYS A 30 -2.91 0.10 0.34
CA LYS A 30 -2.14 0.58 1.49
C LYS A 30 -0.75 -0.05 1.57
N SER A 31 -0.61 -1.32 1.18
CA SER A 31 0.70 -2.00 1.19
C SER A 31 1.72 -1.35 0.26
N LEU A 32 1.29 -0.84 -0.90
CA LEU A 32 2.15 -0.14 -1.86
C LEU A 32 2.73 1.16 -1.28
N LEU A 33 1.96 1.88 -0.47
CA LEU A 33 2.43 3.09 0.24
C LEU A 33 3.44 2.74 1.35
N LEU A 34 3.28 1.56 1.96
CA LEU A 34 4.09 1.06 3.07
C LEU A 34 5.19 0.09 2.59
N TRP A 35 5.73 0.31 1.40
CA TRP A 35 6.71 -0.58 0.75
C TRP A 35 7.96 -0.88 1.58
N HIS A 36 8.35 0.04 2.45
CA HIS A 36 9.51 -0.09 3.33
C HIS A 36 9.30 -1.09 4.48
N LEU A 37 8.06 -1.51 4.75
CA LEU A 37 7.76 -2.49 5.81
C LEU A 37 7.84 -3.92 5.25
N PRO A 38 8.72 -4.78 5.80
CA PRO A 38 8.89 -6.14 5.30
C PRO A 38 7.61 -6.98 5.39
N GLU A 39 6.79 -6.73 6.41
CA GLU A 39 5.48 -7.38 6.60
C GLU A 39 4.52 -7.16 5.43
N LYS A 40 4.72 -6.10 4.63
CA LYS A 40 3.86 -5.75 3.48
C LYS A 40 4.35 -6.29 2.15
N HIS A 41 5.54 -6.90 2.09
CA HIS A 41 6.11 -7.39 0.82
C HIS A 41 5.22 -8.43 0.14
N ARG A 42 4.56 -9.32 0.90
CA ARG A 42 3.63 -10.31 0.32
C ARG A 42 2.44 -9.64 -0.37
N ASP A 43 1.87 -8.64 0.30
CA ASP A 43 0.71 -7.89 -0.18
C ASP A 43 1.08 -7.02 -1.40
N ILE A 44 2.30 -6.48 -1.42
CA ILE A 44 2.83 -5.73 -2.56
C ILE A 44 2.98 -6.60 -3.80
N ARG A 45 3.54 -7.81 -3.66
CA ARG A 45 3.63 -8.76 -4.78
C ARG A 45 2.25 -9.13 -5.31
N GLU A 46 1.30 -9.40 -4.42
CA GLU A 46 -0.08 -9.70 -4.79
C GLU A 46 -0.71 -8.51 -5.55
N ALA A 47 -0.54 -7.29 -5.06
CA ALA A 47 -1.04 -6.08 -5.71
C ALA A 47 -0.41 -5.86 -7.09
N LEU A 48 0.92 -6.00 -7.23
CA LEU A 48 1.63 -5.85 -8.49
C LEU A 48 1.21 -6.89 -9.52
N ARG A 49 1.02 -8.14 -9.11
CA ARG A 49 0.50 -9.22 -9.97
C ARG A 49 -0.91 -8.90 -10.49
N LEU A 50 -1.81 -8.45 -9.62
CA LEU A 50 -3.17 -8.06 -10.02
C LEU A 50 -3.18 -6.88 -11.00
N CYS A 51 -2.20 -5.99 -10.91
CA CYS A 51 -2.05 -4.87 -11.83
C CYS A 51 -1.23 -5.20 -13.10
N GLY A 52 -0.69 -6.42 -13.23
CA GLY A 52 0.20 -6.79 -14.33
C GLY A 52 1.52 -6.00 -14.35
N ARG A 53 2.00 -5.53 -13.19
CA ARG A 53 3.17 -4.66 -13.02
C ARG A 53 4.30 -5.33 -12.24
N GLU A 54 4.47 -6.63 -12.40
CA GLU A 54 5.49 -7.43 -11.69
C GLU A 54 6.91 -6.90 -11.91
N LYS A 55 7.20 -6.33 -13.09
CA LYS A 55 8.48 -5.68 -13.40
C LYS A 55 8.89 -4.58 -12.41
N ASN A 56 7.92 -3.94 -11.74
CA ASN A 56 8.18 -2.86 -10.79
C ASN A 56 8.52 -3.41 -9.39
N GLU A 57 8.48 -4.73 -9.16
CA GLU A 57 8.84 -5.33 -7.87
C GLU A 57 10.28 -5.01 -7.49
N ALA A 58 11.21 -5.10 -8.45
CA ALA A 58 12.62 -4.78 -8.24
C ALA A 58 12.84 -3.30 -7.90
N GLU A 59 12.00 -2.40 -8.40
CA GLU A 59 12.09 -0.97 -8.10
C GLU A 59 11.59 -0.68 -6.67
N LEU A 60 10.44 -1.25 -6.29
CA LEU A 60 9.82 -1.00 -4.99
C LEU A 60 10.51 -1.75 -3.85
N LEU A 61 10.90 -3.02 -4.06
CA LEU A 61 11.51 -3.87 -3.04
C LEU A 61 13.03 -3.95 -3.16
N GLY A 62 13.58 -3.71 -4.36
CA GLY A 62 15.01 -3.75 -4.63
C GLY A 62 15.70 -2.39 -4.53
N ALA A 63 14.96 -1.29 -4.29
CA ALA A 63 15.56 -0.04 -3.84
C ALA A 63 16.36 -0.32 -2.57
N LYS A 64 17.69 -0.33 -2.73
CA LYS A 64 18.73 -0.56 -1.72
C LYS A 64 18.42 0.28 -0.50
N GLN A 65 17.64 -0.31 0.40
CA GLN A 65 17.31 0.09 1.75
C GLN A 65 17.75 1.53 2.02
N ILE A 66 16.88 2.52 1.75
CA ILE A 66 17.03 3.86 2.31
C ILE A 66 16.86 3.66 3.82
N ARG A 67 17.93 3.19 4.46
CA ARG A 67 18.10 2.97 5.88
C ARG A 67 18.17 4.33 6.53
N ARG A 68 17.05 5.05 6.56
CA ARG A 68 16.89 6.20 7.43
C ARG A 68 15.48 6.16 8.03
N LEU A 69 15.49 5.96 9.34
CA LEU A 69 14.45 6.22 10.33
C LEU A 69 13.42 5.10 10.56
N ARG A 70 13.76 4.16 11.46
CA ARG A 70 13.37 4.23 12.89
C ARG A 70 13.82 2.96 13.63
N PRO A 71 14.53 3.06 14.77
CA PRO A 71 14.81 1.87 15.59
C PRO A 71 13.50 1.33 16.17
N LEU A 72 13.25 0.04 15.98
CA LEU A 72 12.18 -0.69 16.66
C LEU A 72 12.46 -0.63 18.18
N LYS A 73 11.60 0.06 18.94
CA LYS A 73 11.64 0.01 20.41
C LYS A 73 11.50 -1.46 20.83
N LYS A 74 12.48 -1.97 21.58
CA LYS A 74 12.43 -3.30 22.21
C LYS A 74 11.21 -3.35 23.14
N THR A 75 10.24 -4.20 22.84
CA THR A 75 9.20 -4.57 23.80
C THR A 75 9.84 -5.52 24.82
N LYS A 76 9.91 -5.08 26.07
CA LYS A 76 10.39 -5.90 27.19
C LYS A 76 9.43 -7.08 27.38
N THR A 77 9.99 -8.27 27.46
CA THR A 77 9.37 -9.44 28.10
C THR A 77 8.88 -9.03 29.49
N VAL A 78 7.57 -9.13 29.71
CA VAL A 78 6.98 -9.11 31.05
C VAL A 78 6.81 -10.57 31.45
N THR A 79 7.60 -10.98 32.45
CA THR A 79 7.44 -12.17 33.30
C THR A 79 6.10 -12.18 34.00
#